data_AF-A0A2E4DUV8-F1
#
_entry.id   AF-A0A2E4DUV8-F1
#
_cell.length_a   1.000
_cell.length_b   1.000
_cell.length_c   1.000
_cell.angle_alpha   90.00
_cell.angle_beta   90.00
_cell.angle_gamma   90.00
#
_symmetry.space_group_name_H-M   'P 1'
#
loop_
_entity.id
_entity.type
_entity.pdbx_description
1 polymer ?
#
loop_
_entity_poly.entity_id
_entity_poly.type
_entity_poly.pdbx_seq_one_letter_code
_entity_poly.pdbx_strand_id
1 'polypeptide(L)'
;MSLIRIERVEDQVLPLAAEWDLGVVVNFPTANGILTGDIGIFYNILGSYITTPYQGALLFPLLHPAVSCVLSGMSTQAFADENCALGSIIENISELERRQFWDGIQAVGIGPCRSCGRCAPYTRGVLPGRS
;
A
#
# COMPACT_ATOMS: atom_id res chain seq x y z
N MET A 1 2.85 10.74 -16.99
CA MET A 1 2.07 10.25 -15.83
C MET A 1 0.61 10.23 -16.27
N SER A 2 0.00 9.06 -16.44
CA SER A 2 -1.41 8.96 -16.83
C SER A 2 -2.28 9.45 -15.67
N LEU A 3 -3.18 10.40 -15.93
CA LEU A 3 -4.20 10.85 -14.98
C LEU A 3 -5.37 9.85 -14.86
N ILE A 4 -5.38 8.79 -15.67
CA ILE A 4 -6.40 7.75 -15.67
C ILE A 4 -5.86 6.56 -14.88
N ARG A 5 -6.61 6.10 -13.86
CA ARG A 5 -6.37 4.80 -13.21
C ARG A 5 -6.58 3.69 -14.26
N ILE A 6 -5.49 3.23 -14.86
CA ILE A 6 -5.52 2.21 -15.94
C ILE A 6 -6.03 0.88 -15.38
N GLU A 7 -5.68 0.57 -14.13
CA GLU A 7 -6.17 -0.61 -13.43
C GLU A 7 -7.07 -0.22 -12.27
N ARG A 8 -8.25 -0.84 -12.25
CA ARG A 8 -9.28 -0.70 -11.23
C ARG A 8 -8.98 -1.63 -10.05
N VAL A 9 -7.83 -1.41 -9.41
CA VAL A 9 -7.32 -2.34 -8.37
C VAL A 9 -8.23 -2.34 -7.16
N GLU A 10 -8.56 -1.16 -6.64
CA GLU A 10 -9.32 -1.02 -5.40
C GLU A 10 -10.77 -1.52 -5.52
N ASP A 11 -11.36 -1.39 -6.71
CA ASP A 11 -12.79 -1.62 -6.96
C ASP A 11 -13.10 -2.84 -7.84
N GLN A 12 -12.08 -3.49 -8.43
CA GLN A 12 -12.25 -4.76 -9.15
C GLN A 12 -11.30 -5.84 -8.66
N VAL A 13 -9.98 -5.58 -8.65
CA VAL A 13 -8.98 -6.63 -8.37
C VAL A 13 -9.04 -7.09 -6.90
N LEU A 14 -9.09 -6.17 -5.95
CA LEU A 14 -9.16 -6.52 -4.52
C LEU A 14 -10.47 -7.25 -4.17
N PRO A 15 -11.66 -6.79 -4.60
CA PRO A 15 -12.89 -7.55 -4.42
C PRO A 15 -12.86 -8.95 -5.05
N LEU A 16 -12.32 -9.09 -6.27
CA LEU A 16 -12.25 -10.38 -6.95
C LEU A 16 -11.29 -11.35 -6.25
N ALA A 17 -10.14 -10.87 -5.76
CA ALA A 17 -9.22 -11.68 -4.98
C ALA A 17 -9.88 -12.20 -3.69
N ALA A 18 -10.66 -11.34 -3.00
CA ALA A 18 -11.42 -11.75 -1.83
C ALA A 18 -12.52 -12.77 -2.17
N GLU A 19 -13.23 -12.60 -3.30
CA GLU A 19 -14.23 -13.56 -3.78
C GLU A 19 -13.62 -14.94 -4.04
N TRP A 20 -12.38 -14.99 -4.51
CA TRP A 20 -11.67 -16.22 -4.86
C TRP A 20 -10.80 -16.78 -3.73
N ASP A 21 -10.89 -16.23 -2.52
CA ASP A 21 -10.06 -16.63 -1.36
C ASP A 21 -8.55 -16.58 -1.67
N LEU A 22 -8.14 -15.54 -2.41
CA LEU A 22 -6.75 -15.31 -2.78
C LEU A 22 -6.14 -14.22 -1.91
N GLY A 23 -5.01 -14.56 -1.27
CA GLY A 23 -4.23 -13.58 -0.52
C GLY A 23 -3.58 -12.54 -1.44
N VAL A 24 -3.77 -11.26 -1.12
CA VAL A 24 -3.16 -10.15 -1.89
C VAL A 24 -1.89 -9.66 -1.22
N VAL A 25 -0.83 -9.55 -2.02
CA VAL A 25 0.46 -9.01 -1.61
C VAL A 25 0.69 -7.68 -2.31
N VAL A 26 0.87 -6.60 -1.55
CA VAL A 26 1.19 -5.27 -2.08
C VAL A 26 2.72 -5.09 -2.11
N ASN A 27 3.25 -4.93 -3.32
CA ASN A 27 4.67 -4.66 -3.56
C ASN A 27 4.90 -3.17 -3.85
N PHE A 28 6.09 -2.65 -3.51
CA PHE A 28 6.45 -1.23 -3.60
C PHE A 28 5.50 -0.27 -2.86
N PRO A 29 5.17 -0.54 -1.58
CA PRO A 29 4.17 0.21 -0.81
C PRO A 29 4.54 1.69 -0.64
N THR A 30 5.84 2.00 -0.59
CA THR A 30 6.35 3.37 -0.43
C THR A 30 6.32 4.22 -1.70
N ALA A 31 5.95 3.62 -2.85
CA ALA A 31 6.02 4.25 -4.17
C ALA A 31 7.40 4.90 -4.45
N ASN A 32 8.48 4.14 -4.27
CA ASN A 32 9.87 4.63 -4.39
C ASN A 32 10.18 5.82 -3.46
N GLY A 33 9.61 5.81 -2.26
CA GLY A 33 9.83 6.85 -1.24
C GLY A 33 8.91 8.08 -1.37
N ILE A 34 8.06 8.16 -2.40
CA ILE A 34 7.12 9.27 -2.57
C ILE A 34 6.18 9.37 -1.36
N LEU A 35 5.70 8.23 -0.85
CA LEU A 35 4.79 8.19 0.28
C LEU A 35 5.46 8.31 1.65
N THR A 36 6.78 8.21 1.69
CA THR A 36 7.55 8.30 2.94
C THR A 36 8.06 9.73 3.17
N GLY A 37 7.72 10.66 2.27
CA GLY A 37 7.96 12.08 2.49
C GLY A 37 7.10 12.61 3.62
N ASP A 38 7.58 13.67 4.28
CA ASP A 38 6.84 14.32 5.37
C ASP A 38 5.73 15.24 4.81
N ILE A 39 4.76 14.62 4.14
CA ILE A 39 3.60 15.30 3.54
C ILE A 39 2.42 15.41 4.52
N GLY A 40 2.61 15.03 5.79
CA GLY A 40 1.62 15.11 6.87
C GLY A 40 0.39 14.20 6.72
N ILE A 41 0.15 13.61 5.55
CA ILE A 41 -1.11 12.97 5.21
C ILE A 41 -1.44 11.77 6.10
N PHE A 42 -0.45 10.91 6.34
CA PHE A 42 -0.62 9.75 7.20
C PHE A 42 -0.75 10.16 8.66
N TYR A 43 -0.03 11.19 9.12
CA TYR A 43 -0.17 11.68 10.49
C TYR A 43 -1.56 12.27 10.75
N ASN A 44 -2.13 12.99 9.78
CA ASN A 44 -3.45 13.57 9.92
C ASN A 44 -4.57 12.52 10.02
N ILE A 45 -4.38 11.35 9.40
CA ILE A 45 -5.41 10.31 9.31
C ILE A 45 -5.18 9.20 10.34
N LEU A 46 -3.96 8.67 10.42
CA LEU A 46 -3.59 7.57 11.30
C LEU A 46 -3.17 8.05 12.70
N GLY A 47 -2.89 9.34 12.87
CA GLY A 47 -2.64 9.96 14.17
C GLY A 47 -1.59 9.20 14.99
N SER A 48 -1.99 8.81 16.21
CA SER A 48 -1.15 8.13 17.18
C SER A 48 -0.79 6.67 16.82
N TYR A 49 -1.36 6.09 15.78
CA TYR A 49 -1.01 4.72 15.35
C TYR A 49 0.37 4.64 14.66
N ILE A 50 0.94 5.78 14.27
CA ILE A 50 2.23 5.84 13.60
C ILE A 50 3.13 6.90 14.24
N THR A 51 4.43 6.69 14.12
CA THR A 51 5.46 7.64 14.54
C THR A 51 6.33 8.11 13.37
N THR A 52 6.21 7.46 12.21
CA THR A 52 6.94 7.82 10.98
C THR A 52 6.01 7.79 9.75
N PRO A 53 6.30 8.56 8.68
CA PRO A 53 5.55 8.44 7.43
C PRO A 53 5.76 7.08 6.75
N TYR A 54 6.86 6.39 7.06
CA TYR A 54 7.16 5.06 6.55
C TYR A 54 6.18 4.02 7.07
N GLN A 55 5.89 4.06 8.38
CA GLN A 55 4.83 3.25 8.99
C GLN A 55 3.48 3.51 8.32
N GLY A 56 3.14 4.78 8.06
CA GLY A 56 1.92 5.13 7.33
C GLY A 56 1.85 4.48 5.94
N ALA A 57 2.94 4.56 5.17
CA ALA A 57 3.02 3.98 3.82
C ALA A 57 2.88 2.45 3.81
N LEU A 58 3.34 1.76 4.85
CA LEU A 58 3.22 0.31 5.00
C LEU A 58 1.91 -0.16 5.62
N LEU A 59 1.35 0.63 6.55
CA LEU A 59 0.12 0.29 7.26
C LEU A 59 -1.10 0.50 6.38
N PHE A 60 -1.15 1.58 5.58
CA PHE A 60 -2.34 1.91 4.81
C PHE A 60 -2.87 0.78 3.92
N PRO A 61 -2.03 0.04 3.14
CA PRO A 61 -2.53 -1.02 2.29
C PRO A 61 -3.15 -2.15 3.11
N LEU A 62 -2.61 -2.44 4.29
CA LEU A 62 -3.09 -3.49 5.18
C LEU A 62 -4.45 -3.15 5.84
N LEU A 63 -4.86 -1.87 5.82
CA LEU A 63 -6.20 -1.48 6.30
C LEU A 63 -7.31 -2.08 5.45
N HIS A 64 -7.02 -2.43 4.19
CA HIS A 64 -7.99 -3.06 3.31
C HIS A 64 -8.10 -4.56 3.59
N PRO A 65 -9.32 -5.11 3.80
CA PRO A 65 -9.50 -6.50 4.24
C PRO A 65 -8.96 -7.54 3.24
N ALA A 66 -8.95 -7.23 1.94
CA ALA A 66 -8.40 -8.14 0.93
C ALA A 66 -6.85 -8.20 0.91
N VAL A 67 -6.16 -7.25 1.56
CA VAL A 67 -4.69 -7.21 1.56
C VAL A 67 -4.15 -8.06 2.71
N SER A 68 -3.44 -9.13 2.36
CA SER A 68 -2.89 -10.09 3.32
C SER A 68 -1.46 -9.74 3.74
N CYS A 69 -0.70 -9.08 2.86
CA CYS A 69 0.71 -8.80 3.10
C CYS A 69 1.19 -7.56 2.35
N VAL A 70 2.17 -6.88 2.93
CA VAL A 70 2.92 -5.80 2.30
C VAL A 70 4.39 -6.18 2.27
N LEU A 71 5.02 -6.09 1.10
CA LEU A 71 6.46 -6.32 0.94
C LEU A 71 7.20 -4.99 0.95
N SER A 72 8.08 -4.81 1.94
CA SER A 72 8.95 -3.64 2.02
C SER A 72 10.41 -4.01 1.81
N GLY A 73 11.11 -3.22 0.99
CA GLY A 73 12.56 -3.30 0.86
C GLY A 73 13.24 -2.49 1.96
N MET A 74 14.24 -3.08 2.61
CA MET A 74 14.99 -2.47 3.71
C MET A 74 16.44 -2.94 3.69
N SER A 75 17.35 -2.14 4.22
CA SER A 75 18.80 -2.41 4.24
C SER A 75 19.42 -2.39 5.64
N THR A 76 18.61 -2.13 6.67
CA THR A 76 19.07 -2.04 8.06
C THR A 76 18.12 -2.79 8.98
N GLN A 77 18.65 -3.28 10.11
CA GLN A 77 17.86 -3.95 11.14
C GLN A 77 16.80 -3.02 11.75
N ALA A 78 17.13 -1.75 11.96
CA ALA A 78 16.20 -0.77 12.54
C ALA A 78 14.91 -0.62 11.72
N PHE A 79 15.02 -0.61 10.38
CA PHE A 79 13.83 -0.60 9.53
C PHE A 79 13.07 -1.93 9.56
N ALA A 80 13.76 -3.06 9.72
CA ALA A 80 13.08 -4.35 9.90
C ALA A 80 12.25 -4.38 11.17
N ASP A 81 12.82 -3.91 12.29
CA ASP A 81 12.14 -3.86 13.58
C ASP A 81 10.92 -2.92 13.53
N GLU A 82 11.08 -1.74 12.92
CA GLU A 82 9.99 -0.78 12.70
C GLU A 82 8.84 -1.38 11.88
N ASN A 83 9.15 -2.13 10.82
CA ASN A 83 8.17 -2.75 9.95
C ASN A 83 7.43 -3.90 10.62
N CYS A 84 8.14 -4.73 11.37
CA CYS A 84 7.55 -5.84 12.12
C CYS A 84 6.57 -5.35 13.19
N ALA A 85 6.85 -4.19 13.82
CA ALA A 85 5.96 -3.61 14.83
C ALA A 85 4.56 -3.25 14.28
N LEU A 86 4.43 -3.02 12.96
CA LEU A 86 3.14 -2.73 12.33
C LEU A 86 2.13 -3.89 12.43
N GLY A 87 2.62 -5.14 12.51
CA GLY A 87 1.77 -6.30 12.71
C GLY A 87 0.97 -6.20 14.01
N SER A 88 1.62 -5.79 15.09
CA SER A 88 0.94 -5.57 16.37
C SER A 88 0.05 -4.33 16.34
N ILE A 89 0.44 -3.26 15.64
CA ILE A 89 -0.37 -2.05 15.52
C ILE A 89 -1.70 -2.37 14.83
N ILE A 90 -1.67 -3.11 13.72
CA ILE A 90 -2.89 -3.35 12.93
C ILE A 90 -3.90 -4.26 13.62
N GLU A 91 -3.44 -5.19 14.46
CA GLU A 91 -4.31 -6.02 15.31
C GLU A 91 -5.10 -5.18 16.33
N ASN A 92 -4.58 -4.01 16.71
CA ASN A 92 -5.22 -3.10 17.66
C ASN A 92 -6.13 -2.06 16.99
N ILE A 93 -6.23 -2.03 15.66
CA ILE A 93 -7.15 -1.13 14.93
C ILE A 93 -8.46 -1.86 14.66
N SER A 94 -9.57 -1.32 15.15
CA SER A 94 -10.90 -1.89 14.93
C SER A 94 -11.29 -1.87 13.45
N GLU A 95 -12.21 -2.75 13.04
CA GLU A 95 -12.71 -2.78 11.65
C GLU A 95 -13.39 -1.47 11.22
N LEU A 96 -13.97 -0.72 12.16
CA LEU A 96 -14.57 0.58 11.90
C LEU A 96 -13.47 1.62 11.60
N GLU A 97 -12.44 1.68 12.45
CA GLU A 97 -11.29 2.57 12.25
C GLU A 97 -10.54 2.23 10.96
N ARG A 98 -10.32 0.94 10.67
CA ARG A 98 -9.68 0.51 9.41
C ARG A 98 -10.41 1.07 8.20
N ARG A 99 -11.75 0.99 8.17
CA ARG A 99 -12.58 1.56 7.10
C ARG A 99 -12.47 3.08 7.03
N GLN A 100 -12.57 3.77 8.17
CA GLN A 100 -12.46 5.23 8.22
C GLN A 100 -11.10 5.73 7.72
N PHE A 101 -10.01 5.09 8.14
CA PHE A 101 -8.66 5.42 7.71
C PHE A 101 -8.46 5.13 6.23
N TRP A 102 -8.93 3.97 5.75
CA TRP A 102 -8.88 3.63 4.33
C TRP A 102 -9.60 4.66 3.47
N ASP A 103 -10.84 5.01 3.83
CA ASP A 103 -11.66 5.98 3.09
C ASP A 103 -11.02 7.37 3.10
N GLY A 104 -10.48 7.81 4.24
CA GLY A 104 -9.75 9.07 4.35
C GLY A 104 -8.52 9.13 3.44
N ILE A 105 -7.77 8.03 3.33
CA ILE A 105 -6.57 7.93 2.50
C ILE A 105 -6.94 7.80 1.00
N GLN A 106 -8.04 7.13 0.67
CA GLN A 106 -8.55 7.08 -0.71
C GLN A 106 -9.08 8.45 -1.16
N ALA A 107 -9.72 9.22 -0.28
CA ALA A 107 -10.26 10.54 -0.60
C ALA A 107 -9.19 11.55 -1.04
N VAL A 108 -7.96 11.39 -0.56
CA VAL A 108 -6.78 12.18 -0.98
C VAL A 108 -6.04 11.58 -2.17
N GLY A 109 -6.60 10.54 -2.79
CA GLY A 109 -6.08 9.93 -4.02
C GLY A 109 -4.98 8.88 -3.82
N ILE A 110 -4.70 8.46 -2.59
CA ILE A 110 -3.69 7.43 -2.30
C ILE A 110 -4.37 6.06 -2.31
N GLY A 111 -3.92 5.18 -3.22
CA GLY A 111 -4.35 3.79 -3.28
C GLY A 111 -3.19 2.84 -3.62
N PRO A 112 -3.38 1.52 -3.46
CA PRO A 112 -2.34 0.52 -3.73
C PRO A 112 -1.85 0.58 -5.18
N CYS A 113 -2.71 0.94 -6.13
CA CYS A 113 -2.29 1.15 -7.51
C CYS A 113 -1.78 2.57 -7.76
N ARG A 114 -0.60 2.68 -8.38
CA ARG A 114 0.00 3.96 -8.79
C ARG A 114 -0.23 4.31 -10.25
N SER A 115 -0.97 3.46 -10.99
CA SER A 115 -1.21 3.65 -12.43
C SER A 115 0.09 3.87 -13.23
N CYS A 116 1.16 3.21 -12.80
CA CYS A 116 2.51 3.38 -13.33
C CYS A 116 2.73 2.68 -14.69
N GLY A 117 1.77 1.88 -15.15
CA GLY A 117 1.85 1.15 -16.42
C GLY A 117 2.75 -0.08 -16.44
N ARG A 118 3.43 -0.41 -15.32
CA ARG A 118 4.31 -1.60 -15.22
C ARG A 118 3.56 -2.94 -15.31
N CYS A 119 2.26 -2.91 -15.04
CA CYS A 119 1.33 -4.03 -15.08
C CYS A 119 0.65 -4.20 -16.45
N ALA A 120 0.89 -3.29 -17.40
CA ALA A 120 0.35 -3.43 -18.75
C ALA A 120 0.79 -4.77 -19.36
N PRO A 121 -0.10 -5.44 -20.11
CA PRO A 121 0.25 -6.70 -20.76
C PRO A 121 1.51 -6.52 -21.57
N TYR A 122 2.48 -7.42 -21.39
CA TYR A 122 3.72 -7.44 -22.16
C TYR A 122 3.38 -7.80 -23.62
N THR A 123 3.02 -6.80 -24.42
CA THR A 123 2.64 -7.00 -25.83
C THR A 123 3.84 -7.11 -26.77
N ARG A 124 5.08 -6.98 -26.27
CA ARG A 124 6.31 -7.13 -27.05
C ARG A 124 7.35 -7.86 -26.21
N GLY A 125 8.06 -8.81 -26.81
CA GLY A 125 9.05 -9.66 -26.15
C GLY A 125 10.23 -8.88 -25.56
N VAL A 126 10.07 -8.37 -24.34
CA VAL A 126 11.15 -7.72 -23.59
C VAL A 126 11.78 -8.77 -22.68
N LEU A 127 13.04 -9.12 -22.97
CA LEU A 127 13.92 -9.80 -22.01
C LEU A 127 14.40 -8.76 -20.97
N PRO A 128 14.38 -9.08 -19.67
CA PRO A 128 14.89 -8.17 -18.65
C PRO A 128 16.43 -8.13 -18.73
N GLY A 129 17.01 -6.92 -18.88
CA GLY A 129 18.44 -6.69 -18.66
C GLY A 129 19.24 -6.02 -19.79
N ARG A 130 18.83 -4.84 -20.26
CA ARG A 130 19.76 -3.89 -20.89
C ARG A 130 19.46 -2.47 -20.43
N SER A 131 20.17 -2.06 -19.38
CA SER A 131 20.50 -0.66 -19.08
C SER A 131 21.57 -0.17 -20.06
#